data_AF-A0AAU3HY28-F1
#
_entry.id   AF-A0AAU3HY28-F1
#
_cell.length_a   1.000
_cell.length_b   1.000
_cell.length_c   1.000
_cell.angle_alpha   90.00
_cell.angle_beta   90.00
_cell.angle_gamma   90.00
#
_symmetry.space_group_name_H-M   'P 1'
#
loop_
_entity.id
_entity.type
_entity.pdbx_description
1 polymer ?
#
loop_
_entity_poly.entity_id
_entity_poly.type
_entity_poly.pdbx_seq_one_letter_code
_entity_poly.pdbx_strand_id
1 'polypeptide(L)'
;MADPDLTVDYEFLADSERTLGQLKRNFKDIENRRDDMRQHWGSGAIADAMGDFVDNWDDYRTKLIEGIESVGQQVAGTKKAFEKLDHELSKRDEKKQKK
;
A
#
# COMPACT_ATOMS: atom_id res chain seq x y z
N MET A 1 34.41 15.29 -5.15
CA MET A 1 33.23 15.00 -5.99
C MET A 1 32.05 15.05 -5.06
N ALA A 2 31.06 15.91 -5.32
CA ALA A 2 29.85 15.96 -4.51
C ALA A 2 29.15 14.59 -4.65
N ASP A 3 28.78 13.99 -3.52
CA ASP A 3 27.91 12.82 -3.56
C ASP A 3 26.64 13.16 -4.35
N PRO A 4 26.10 12.21 -5.13
CA PRO A 4 24.87 12.47 -5.86
C PRO A 4 23.77 12.88 -4.87
N ASP A 5 23.21 14.07 -5.09
CA ASP A 5 22.16 14.70 -4.26
C ASP A 5 20.87 13.86 -4.16
N LEU A 6 20.74 12.81 -4.98
CA LEU A 6 19.61 11.91 -5.01
C LEU A 6 20.10 10.46 -5.02
N THR A 7 20.00 9.80 -3.87
CA THR A 7 20.22 8.35 -3.73
C THR A 7 18.87 7.66 -3.57
N VAL A 8 18.58 6.69 -4.44
CA VAL A 8 17.30 5.95 -4.42
C VAL A 8 17.51 4.63 -3.71
N ASP A 9 16.78 4.42 -2.62
CA ASP A 9 16.75 3.15 -1.91
C ASP A 9 15.66 2.24 -2.50
N TYR A 10 16.06 1.42 -3.49
CA TYR A 10 15.15 0.47 -4.15
C TYR A 10 14.67 -0.64 -3.21
N GLU A 11 15.46 -1.02 -2.22
CA GLU A 11 15.09 -2.05 -1.25
C GLU A 11 13.97 -1.53 -0.35
N PHE A 12 14.11 -0.30 0.15
CA PHE A 12 13.06 0.36 0.92
C PHE A 12 11.75 0.53 0.13
N LEU A 13 11.83 0.89 -1.16
CA LEU A 13 10.65 0.98 -2.01
C LEU A 13 9.96 -0.38 -2.19
N ALA A 14 10.74 -1.45 -2.42
CA ALA A 14 10.20 -2.81 -2.56
C ALA A 14 9.58 -3.33 -1.24
N ASP A 15 10.21 -3.05 -0.11
CA ASP A 15 9.70 -3.42 1.21
C ASP A 15 8.43 -2.64 1.57
N SER A 16 8.36 -1.37 1.17
CA SER A 16 7.16 -0.55 1.29
C SER A 16 6.01 -1.11 0.47
N GLU A 17 6.24 -1.49 -0.80
CA GLU A 17 5.23 -2.16 -1.64
C GLU A 17 4.71 -3.45 -0.98
N ARG A 18 5.61 -4.29 -0.47
CA ARG A 18 5.24 -5.54 0.21
C ARG A 18 4.40 -5.27 1.46
N THR A 19 4.83 -4.32 2.29
CA THR A 19 4.17 -3.98 3.56
C THR A 19 2.79 -3.39 3.33
N LEU A 20 2.66 -2.43 2.41
CA LEU A 20 1.37 -1.84 2.03
C LEU A 20 0.43 -2.90 1.45
N GLY A 21 0.95 -3.82 0.63
CA GLY A 21 0.17 -4.95 0.12
C GLY A 21 -0.31 -5.90 1.22
N GLN A 22 0.52 -6.17 2.24
CA GLN A 22 0.13 -6.98 3.40
C GLN A 22 -0.94 -6.28 4.24
N LEU A 23 -0.76 -4.99 4.54
CA LEU A 23 -1.74 -4.20 5.28
C LEU A 23 -3.09 -4.19 4.57
N LYS A 24 -3.11 -3.94 3.25
CA LYS A 24 -4.34 -3.97 2.43
C LYS A 24 -5.07 -5.32 2.57
N ARG A 25 -4.35 -6.45 2.49
CA ARG A 25 -4.95 -7.78 2.66
C ARG A 25 -5.51 -7.97 4.06
N ASN A 26 -4.73 -7.65 5.08
CA ASN A 26 -5.16 -7.80 6.48
C ASN A 26 -6.43 -6.98 6.77
N PHE A 27 -6.52 -5.74 6.29
CA PHE A 27 -7.72 -4.91 6.47
C PHE A 27 -8.93 -5.40 5.68
N LYS A 28 -8.73 -6.02 4.51
CA LYS A 28 -9.82 -6.70 3.80
C LYS A 28 -10.31 -7.94 4.55
N ASP A 29 -9.40 -8.73 5.11
CA ASP A 29 -9.76 -9.95 5.84
C ASP A 29 -10.54 -9.68 7.13
N ILE A 30 -10.37 -8.51 7.75
CA ILE A 30 -11.13 -8.10 8.95
C ILE A 30 -12.63 -7.95 8.65
N GLU A 31 -13.02 -7.46 7.47
CA GLU A 31 -14.43 -7.35 7.05
C GLU A 31 -15.11 -8.71 6.94
N ASN A 32 -14.42 -9.70 6.39
CA ASN A 32 -14.97 -11.05 6.28
C ASN A 32 -15.34 -11.62 7.66
N ARG A 33 -14.55 -11.32 8.70
CA ARG A 33 -14.79 -11.82 10.07
C ARG A 33 -15.97 -11.16 10.78
N ARG A 34 -16.32 -9.94 10.38
CA ARG A 34 -17.40 -9.14 10.96
C ARG A 34 -18.76 -9.69 10.56
N ASP A 35 -18.94 -10.00 9.28
CA ASP A 35 -20.19 -10.56 8.75
C ASP A 35 -20.54 -11.90 9.44
N ASP A 36 -19.52 -12.71 9.76
CA ASP A 36 -19.66 -13.96 10.50
C ASP A 36 -20.12 -13.76 11.96
N MET A 37 -19.81 -12.60 12.56
CA MET A 37 -19.98 -12.35 14.00
C MET A 37 -21.37 -11.82 14.37
N ARG A 38 -22.12 -11.28 13.42
CA ARG A 38 -23.40 -10.59 13.68
C ARG A 38 -24.43 -11.48 14.39
N GLN A 39 -24.45 -12.76 14.07
CA GLN A 39 -25.33 -13.76 14.70
C GLN A 39 -25.00 -14.06 16.17
N HIS A 40 -23.84 -13.61 16.67
CA HIS A 40 -23.34 -13.91 18.00
C HIS A 40 -23.47 -12.76 19.01
N TRP A 41 -23.95 -11.58 18.60
CA TRP A 41 -23.96 -10.39 19.46
C TRP A 41 -25.03 -10.37 20.56
N GLY A 42 -25.94 -11.34 20.57
CA GLY A 42 -26.87 -11.53 21.69
C GLY A 42 -28.06 -10.56 21.66
N SER A 43 -28.34 -9.90 22.79
CA SER A 43 -29.58 -9.12 22.97
C SER A 43 -29.68 -7.92 22.01
N GLY A 44 -30.92 -7.51 21.70
CA GLY A 44 -31.19 -6.48 20.69
C GLY A 44 -30.40 -5.17 20.88
N ALA A 45 -30.35 -4.63 22.10
CA ALA A 45 -29.61 -3.39 22.38
C ALA A 45 -28.09 -3.52 22.17
N ILE A 46 -27.51 -4.70 22.42
CA ILE A 46 -26.09 -4.97 22.15
C ILE A 46 -25.87 -5.13 20.65
N ALA A 47 -26.77 -5.85 19.96
CA ALA A 47 -26.70 -6.04 18.52
C ALA A 47 -26.80 -4.71 17.75
N ASP A 48 -27.67 -3.80 18.19
CA ASP A 48 -27.84 -2.48 17.59
C ASP A 48 -26.58 -1.61 17.77
N ALA A 49 -26.07 -1.51 19.00
CA ALA A 49 -24.84 -0.75 19.28
C ALA A 49 -23.61 -1.32 18.57
N MET A 50 -23.53 -2.65 18.45
CA MET A 50 -22.49 -3.32 17.66
C MET A 50 -22.66 -3.06 16.16
N GLY A 51 -23.90 -2.98 15.67
CA GLY A 51 -24.20 -2.58 14.29
C GLY A 51 -23.64 -1.21 13.95
N ASP A 52 -23.99 -0.19 14.75
CA ASP A 52 -23.51 1.18 14.54
C ASP A 52 -21.98 1.29 14.58
N PHE A 53 -21.35 0.59 15.53
CA PHE A 53 -19.89 0.53 15.63
C PHE A 53 -19.26 -0.09 14.37
N VAL A 54 -19.86 -1.19 13.90
CA VAL A 54 -19.37 -1.96 12.77
C VAL A 54 -19.53 -1.23 11.45
N ASP A 55 -20.65 -0.55 11.24
CA ASP A 55 -20.89 0.25 10.04
C ASP A 55 -19.89 1.42 9.98
N ASN A 56 -19.70 2.12 11.10
CA ASN A 56 -18.72 3.20 11.19
C ASN A 56 -17.28 2.69 10.99
N TRP A 57 -16.94 1.54 11.58
CA TRP A 57 -15.65 0.89 11.36
C TRP A 57 -15.42 0.58 9.88
N ASP A 58 -16.45 0.10 9.18
CA ASP A 58 -16.34 -0.27 7.76
C ASP A 58 -16.03 0.94 6.86
N ASP A 59 -16.67 2.07 7.12
CA ASP A 59 -16.40 3.34 6.43
C ASP A 59 -14.94 3.78 6.62
N TYR A 60 -14.44 3.76 7.85
CA TYR A 60 -13.06 4.17 8.13
C TYR A 60 -12.04 3.16 7.61
N ARG A 61 -12.34 1.87 7.67
CA ARG A 61 -11.50 0.80 7.11
C ARG A 61 -11.40 0.94 5.59
N THR A 62 -12.49 1.24 4.91
CA THR A 62 -12.50 1.50 3.45
C THR A 62 -11.59 2.66 3.11
N LYS A 63 -11.74 3.80 3.80
CA LYS A 63 -10.86 4.97 3.62
C LYS A 63 -9.39 4.65 3.88
N LEU A 64 -9.10 3.82 4.89
CA LEU A 64 -7.74 3.38 5.18
C LEU A 64 -7.16 2.52 4.06
N ILE A 65 -7.93 1.58 3.52
CA ILE A 65 -7.53 0.74 2.38
C ILE A 65 -7.25 1.61 1.15
N GLU A 66 -8.11 2.58 0.85
CA GLU A 66 -7.92 3.54 -0.24
C GLU A 66 -6.63 4.36 -0.06
N GLY A 67 -6.37 4.83 1.17
CA GLY A 67 -5.12 5.53 1.50
C GLY A 67 -3.88 4.65 1.31
N ILE A 68 -3.92 3.40 1.77
CA ILE A 68 -2.83 2.41 1.57
C ILE A 68 -2.59 2.19 0.07
N GLU A 69 -3.65 2.06 -0.72
CA GLU A 69 -3.55 1.89 -2.17
C GLU A 69 -2.95 3.11 -2.87
N SER A 70 -3.38 4.31 -2.48
CA SER A 70 -2.85 5.56 -3.03
C SER A 70 -1.35 5.68 -2.76
N VAL A 71 -0.90 5.45 -1.52
CA VAL A 71 0.53 5.47 -1.16
C VAL A 71 1.29 4.37 -1.91
N GLY A 72 0.71 3.17 -2.01
CA GLY A 72 1.32 2.06 -2.76
C GLY A 72 1.55 2.40 -4.23
N GLN A 73 0.60 3.06 -4.87
CA GLN A 73 0.74 3.54 -6.26
C GLN A 73 1.84 4.60 -6.39
N GLN A 74 1.99 5.49 -5.41
CA GLN A 74 3.07 6.48 -5.40
C GLN A 74 4.44 5.82 -5.27
N VAL A 75 4.59 4.87 -4.34
CA VAL A 75 5.84 4.11 -4.17
C VAL A 75 6.22 3.36 -5.46
N ALA A 76 5.28 2.63 -6.04
CA ALA A 76 5.49 1.90 -7.28
C ALA A 76 5.81 2.82 -8.47
N GLY A 77 5.13 3.97 -8.54
CA GLY A 77 5.38 5.00 -9.55
C GLY A 77 6.81 5.56 -9.45
N THR A 78 7.24 5.91 -8.23
CA THR A 78 8.59 6.39 -7.93
C THR A 78 9.65 5.36 -8.32
N LYS A 79 9.48 4.11 -7.87
CA LYS A 79 10.39 3.00 -8.19
C LYS A 79 10.56 2.81 -9.69
N LYS A 80 9.44 2.73 -10.42
CA LYS A 80 9.43 2.57 -11.88
C LYS A 80 10.07 3.74 -12.62
N ALA A 81 9.87 4.98 -12.13
CA ALA A 81 10.46 6.17 -12.72
C ALA A 81 12.00 6.13 -12.62
N PHE A 82 12.52 5.74 -11.46
CA PHE A 82 13.97 5.61 -11.26
C PHE A 82 14.57 4.43 -12.03
N GLU A 83 13.93 3.25 -12.03
CA GLU A 83 14.39 2.10 -12.82
C GLU A 83 14.47 2.45 -14.32
N LYS A 84 13.48 3.19 -14.83
CA LYS A 84 13.48 3.67 -16.22
C LYS A 84 14.62 4.64 -16.48
N LEU A 85 14.86 5.60 -15.58
CA LEU A 85 15.94 6.57 -15.69
C LEU A 85 17.30 5.88 -15.72
N ASP A 86 17.56 4.94 -14.80
CA ASP A 86 18.81 4.19 -14.72
C ASP A 86 19.06 3.37 -15.99
N HIS A 87 18.02 2.72 -16.52
CA HIS A 87 18.12 1.98 -17.77
C HIS A 87 18.38 2.88 -18.99
N GLU A 88 17.79 4.08 -19.05
CA GLU A 88 18.08 5.06 -20.11
C GLU A 88 19.51 5.59 -20.04
N LEU A 89 20.02 5.86 -18.83
CA LEU A 89 21.40 6.28 -18.60
C LEU A 89 22.39 5.18 -18.98
N SER A 90 22.18 3.95 -18.53
CA SER A 90 23.01 2.79 -18.88
C SER A 90 23.12 2.60 -20.41
N LYS A 91 21.99 2.66 -21.13
CA LYS A 91 21.98 2.59 -22.60
C LYS A 91 22.76 3.72 -23.27
N ARG A 92 22.77 4.92 -22.69
CA ARG A 92 23.53 6.05 -23.23
C ARG A 92 25.03 5.82 -23.09
N ASP A 93 25.45 5.27 -21.96
CA ASP A 93 26.87 5.02 -21.67
C ASP A 93 27.41 3.84 -22.49
N GLU A 94 26.63 2.77 -22.67
CA GLU A 94 26.98 1.68 -23.60
C GLU A 94 27.17 2.17 -25.05
N LYS A 95 26.33 3.11 -25.51
CA LYS A 95 26.47 3.71 -26.85
C LYS A 95 27.70 4.58 -26.99
N LYS A 96 28.14 5.24 -25.91
CA LYS A 96 29.38 6.03 -25.89
C LYS A 96 30.62 5.13 -25.93
N GLN A 97 30.61 3.98 -25.24
CA GLN A 97 31.75 3.06 -25.23
C GLN A 97 31.96 2.32 -26.56
N LYS A 98 30.92 2.21 -27.40
CA LYS A 98 30.97 1.57 -28.73
C LYS A 98 31.39 2.51 -29.87
N LYS A 99 31.64 3.79 -29.59
CA LYS A 99 32.13 4.81 -30.54
C LYS A 99 33.57 5.17 -30.20
#